data_AF-A0A2V9QIB9-F1
#
_entry.id   AF-A0A2V9QIB9-F1
#
_cell.length_a   1.000
_cell.length_b   1.000
_cell.length_c   1.000
_cell.angle_alpha   90.00
_cell.angle_beta   90.00
_cell.angle_gamma   90.00
#
_symmetry.space_group_name_H-M   'P 1'
#
loop_
_entity.id
_entity.type
_entity.pdbx_description
1 polymer ?
#
loop_
_entity_poly.entity_id
_entity_poly.type
_entity_poly.pdbx_seq_one_letter_code
_entity_poly.pdbx_strand_id
1 'polypeptide(L)'
;MNSVDSRQSASRASGILCERQLSSVIAAVLCVLMASAPAQARIHRSQSWAEIQYDRAESQREALLGQPEQARTREQYESAIAAYRRIVLEAPISTKADGSAFEVAELTAQMGRRFKDDNALFSAVREYKFLRREYPTSKHRIEALLAIGVIYKNDLGDVPDGQAALEELVRQYPNSQIGQKAREELSLLEIPGPERIATKESATAKSKEPGKKAKAEASADAKDGDLVQVTAVEHWSTPDYTRVVVDLEQDVEFESQRIDNPDRIFFDLKNASLPSALKGKSFDVDDGLVKKIRVAQFQPGKPRIVIETSADATYNASLLLNPPRLIIDVHSDDVRAIDASRKQTMPTNSAKMEAVAADSNAIKMTPAAEKTVTAASGGLPKKVVVEADEDDPATDDSDPPPTKASPSNQFDTRSATHLER
;
A
#
# COMPACT_ATOMS: atom_id res chain seq x y z
N MET A 1 3.90 -92.80 21.87
CA MET A 1 3.26 -91.77 21.02
C MET A 1 2.40 -90.87 21.90
N ASN A 2 2.28 -89.58 21.57
CA ASN A 2 1.22 -88.64 22.02
C ASN A 2 1.23 -88.31 23.54
N SER A 3 0.71 -87.19 24.07
CA SER A 3 0.09 -85.94 23.58
C SER A 3 0.38 -84.82 24.65
N VAL A 4 0.49 -83.51 24.38
CA VAL A 4 -0.54 -82.51 23.97
C VAL A 4 -1.67 -82.42 25.05
N ASP A 5 -1.99 -81.30 25.72
CA ASP A 5 -1.48 -79.91 25.66
C ASP A 5 -1.88 -79.04 26.89
N SER A 6 -1.36 -77.80 26.93
CA SER A 6 -1.98 -76.53 27.38
C SER A 6 -2.93 -76.45 28.58
N ARG A 7 -2.46 -75.76 29.64
CA ARG A 7 -3.30 -74.99 30.59
C ARG A 7 -2.64 -73.70 31.11
N GLN A 8 -2.19 -72.79 30.23
CA GLN A 8 -1.58 -71.52 30.71
C GLN A 8 -1.72 -70.27 29.82
N SER A 9 -2.88 -70.05 29.17
CA SER A 9 -3.17 -68.76 28.52
C SER A 9 -4.66 -68.40 28.53
N ALA A 10 -5.13 -67.75 29.61
CA ALA A 10 -6.54 -67.34 29.76
C ALA A 10 -6.79 -66.07 30.60
N SER A 11 -5.75 -65.42 31.17
CA SER A 11 -5.91 -64.39 32.21
C SER A 11 -5.30 -63.01 31.85
N ARG A 12 -5.04 -62.73 30.57
CA ARG A 12 -4.44 -61.45 30.11
C ARG A 12 -5.14 -60.74 28.94
N ALA A 13 -6.24 -61.29 28.40
CA ALA A 13 -6.92 -60.71 27.24
C ALA A 13 -7.92 -59.59 27.59
N SER A 14 -8.61 -59.68 28.74
CA SER A 14 -9.83 -58.92 29.01
C SER A 14 -9.65 -57.43 29.36
N GLY A 15 -8.44 -56.99 29.73
CA GLY A 15 -8.19 -55.58 30.08
C GLY A 15 -8.04 -54.64 28.87
N ILE A 16 -7.43 -55.13 27.79
CA ILE A 16 -6.86 -54.30 26.72
C ILE A 16 -7.93 -53.81 25.71
N LEU A 17 -9.12 -54.43 25.70
CA LEU A 17 -10.21 -54.04 24.80
C LEU A 17 -11.01 -52.82 25.28
N CYS A 18 -10.99 -52.50 26.58
CA CYS A 18 -11.81 -51.41 27.12
C CYS A 18 -11.21 -50.02 26.83
N GLU A 19 -9.93 -49.83 27.17
CA GLU A 19 -9.24 -48.54 27.00
C GLU A 19 -9.17 -48.10 25.53
N ARG A 20 -8.91 -49.05 24.61
CA ARG A 20 -8.81 -48.76 23.17
C ARG A 20 -10.10 -48.22 22.55
N GLN A 21 -11.26 -48.62 23.07
CA GLN A 21 -12.55 -48.05 22.62
C GLN A 21 -12.73 -46.62 23.13
N LEU A 22 -12.37 -46.37 24.40
CA LEU A 22 -12.48 -45.05 25.01
C LEU A 22 -11.60 -44.01 24.31
N SER A 23 -10.33 -44.34 24.03
CA SER A 23 -9.42 -43.46 23.28
C SER A 23 -9.90 -43.18 21.86
N SER A 24 -10.51 -44.17 21.18
CA SER A 24 -11.03 -43.99 19.81
C SER A 24 -12.23 -43.04 19.76
N VAL A 25 -13.14 -43.12 20.73
CA VAL A 25 -14.28 -42.19 20.85
C VAL A 25 -13.81 -40.78 21.22
N ILE A 26 -12.87 -40.65 22.16
CA ILE A 26 -12.30 -39.35 22.52
C ILE A 26 -11.59 -38.70 21.31
N ALA A 27 -10.81 -39.46 20.55
CA ALA A 27 -10.16 -38.97 19.33
C ALA A 27 -11.19 -38.53 18.26
N ALA A 28 -12.26 -39.30 18.05
CA ALA A 28 -13.32 -38.95 17.11
C ALA A 28 -14.04 -37.64 17.51
N VAL A 29 -14.35 -37.47 18.80
CA VAL A 29 -14.95 -36.23 19.32
C VAL A 29 -13.98 -35.05 19.19
N LEU A 30 -12.68 -35.24 19.42
CA LEU A 30 -11.68 -34.20 19.24
C LEU A 30 -11.54 -33.78 17.76
N CYS A 31 -11.58 -34.73 16.83
CA CYS A 31 -11.57 -34.44 15.39
C CYS A 31 -12.83 -33.68 14.93
N VAL A 32 -14.01 -34.00 15.48
CA VAL A 32 -15.24 -33.25 15.19
C VAL A 32 -15.18 -31.81 15.74
N LEU A 33 -14.61 -31.61 16.95
CA LEU A 33 -14.42 -30.29 17.54
C LEU A 33 -13.35 -29.44 16.82
N MET A 34 -12.33 -30.08 16.23
CA MET A 34 -11.32 -29.39 15.41
C MET A 34 -11.81 -29.05 13.99
N ALA A 35 -12.83 -29.74 13.48
CA ALA A 35 -13.40 -29.48 12.15
C ALA A 35 -14.30 -28.24 12.10
N SER A 36 -14.80 -27.75 13.25
CA SER A 36 -15.69 -26.60 13.34
C SER A 36 -14.95 -25.27 13.58
N ALA A 37 -13.86 -25.02 12.85
CA ALA A 37 -13.35 -23.67 12.66
C ALA A 37 -14.26 -22.95 11.64
N PRO A 38 -15.09 -21.97 12.03
CA PRO A 38 -15.89 -21.24 11.06
C PRO A 38 -14.92 -20.41 10.21
N ALA A 39 -14.73 -20.81 8.95
CA ALA A 39 -13.98 -20.00 8.00
C ALA A 39 -14.67 -18.64 7.88
N GLN A 40 -14.11 -17.59 8.50
CA GLN A 40 -14.65 -16.24 8.43
C GLN A 40 -14.40 -15.68 7.02
N ALA A 41 -15.24 -16.09 6.07
CA ALA A 41 -15.41 -15.41 4.81
C ALA A 41 -15.64 -13.92 5.14
N ARG A 42 -14.69 -13.07 4.75
CA ARG A 42 -14.76 -11.64 5.02
C ARG A 42 -15.95 -11.08 4.24
N ILE A 43 -17.07 -10.86 4.93
CA ILE A 43 -18.27 -10.29 4.33
C ILE A 43 -17.96 -8.84 3.96
N HIS A 44 -17.56 -8.65 2.70
CA HIS A 44 -17.36 -7.33 2.13
C HIS A 44 -18.66 -6.53 2.20
N ARG A 45 -18.54 -5.22 2.39
CA ARG A 45 -19.69 -4.32 2.51
C ARG A 45 -20.45 -4.21 1.20
N SER A 46 -21.73 -3.85 1.30
CA SER A 46 -22.58 -3.63 0.12
C SER A 46 -22.10 -2.45 -0.72
N GLN A 47 -22.45 -2.46 -2.00
CA GLN A 47 -22.31 -1.33 -2.91
C GLN A 47 -22.87 -0.03 -2.32
N SER A 48 -24.07 -0.09 -1.72
CA SER A 48 -24.72 1.05 -1.07
C SER A 48 -23.97 1.61 0.14
N TRP A 49 -23.25 0.77 0.90
CA TRP A 49 -22.37 1.23 1.96
C TRP A 49 -21.14 1.94 1.39
N ALA A 50 -20.57 1.40 0.31
CA ALA A 50 -19.41 1.99 -0.36
C ALA A 50 -19.75 3.37 -0.95
N GLU A 51 -20.94 3.55 -1.52
CA GLU A 51 -21.46 4.83 -1.98
C GLU A 51 -21.56 5.85 -0.83
N ILE A 52 -22.22 5.50 0.28
CA ILE A 52 -22.35 6.39 1.45
C ILE A 52 -20.98 6.76 2.07
N GLN A 53 -20.00 5.84 2.08
CA GLN A 53 -18.65 6.19 2.53
C GLN A 53 -17.88 7.05 1.50
N TYR A 54 -18.09 6.82 0.20
CA TYR A 54 -17.45 7.58 -0.87
C TYR A 54 -17.88 9.04 -0.84
N ASP A 55 -19.18 9.30 -0.75
CA ASP A 55 -19.70 10.66 -0.78
C ASP A 55 -19.27 11.46 0.48
N ARG A 56 -19.04 10.76 1.60
CA ARG A 56 -18.37 11.31 2.79
C ARG A 56 -16.87 11.59 2.57
N ALA A 57 -16.16 10.72 1.86
CA ALA A 57 -14.74 10.90 1.55
C ALA A 57 -14.53 12.10 0.60
N GLU A 58 -15.38 12.24 -0.43
CA GLU A 58 -15.43 13.44 -1.28
C GLU A 58 -15.70 14.70 -0.44
N SER A 59 -16.68 14.67 0.48
CA SER A 59 -16.97 15.82 1.36
C SER A 59 -15.75 16.24 2.21
N GLN A 60 -14.91 15.30 2.65
CA GLN A 60 -13.68 15.58 3.39
C GLN A 60 -12.56 16.11 2.47
N ARG A 61 -12.43 15.55 1.27
CA ARG A 61 -11.53 16.02 0.22
C ARG A 61 -11.86 17.44 -0.23
N GLU A 62 -13.13 17.77 -0.48
CA GLU A 62 -13.58 19.11 -0.85
C GLU A 62 -13.27 20.13 0.26
N ALA A 63 -13.54 19.78 1.53
CA ALA A 63 -13.21 20.63 2.67
C ALA A 63 -11.69 20.85 2.86
N LEU A 64 -10.86 19.88 2.48
CA LEU A 64 -9.40 19.99 2.45
C LEU A 64 -8.91 20.84 1.26
N LEU A 65 -9.40 20.56 0.05
CA LEU A 65 -8.95 21.22 -1.18
C LEU A 65 -9.47 22.65 -1.32
N GLY A 66 -10.62 22.97 -0.72
CA GLY A 66 -11.17 24.33 -0.61
C GLY A 66 -10.33 25.26 0.29
N GLN A 67 -9.42 24.72 1.12
CA GLN A 67 -8.45 25.52 1.85
C GLN A 67 -7.24 25.85 0.94
N PRO A 68 -6.63 27.05 1.07
CA PRO A 68 -5.35 27.38 0.42
C PRO A 68 -4.28 26.33 0.77
N GLU A 69 -3.45 25.95 -0.20
CA GLU A 69 -2.50 24.83 -0.05
C GLU A 69 -1.60 24.98 1.19
N GLN A 70 -1.18 26.22 1.50
CA GLN A 70 -0.33 26.55 2.64
C GLN A 70 -1.03 26.32 4.00
N ALA A 71 -2.36 26.45 4.06
CA ALA A 71 -3.14 26.27 5.29
C ALA A 71 -3.47 24.79 5.59
N ARG A 72 -3.39 23.91 4.59
CA ARG A 72 -3.70 22.48 4.75
C ARG A 72 -2.71 21.79 5.69
N THR A 73 -3.22 20.94 6.60
CA THR A 73 -2.39 20.21 7.58
C THR A 73 -2.24 18.73 7.20
N ARG A 74 -1.19 18.07 7.72
CA ARG A 74 -0.93 16.64 7.50
C ARG A 74 -2.11 15.78 7.97
N GLU A 75 -2.67 16.07 9.14
CA GLU A 75 -3.84 15.40 9.71
C GLU A 75 -5.08 15.48 8.79
N GLN A 76 -5.33 16.61 8.13
CA GLN A 76 -6.46 16.74 7.20
C GLN A 76 -6.26 15.85 5.96
N TYR A 77 -5.05 15.78 5.40
CA TYR A 77 -4.71 14.85 4.32
C TYR A 77 -4.87 13.39 4.77
N GLU A 78 -4.28 13.01 5.91
CA GLU A 78 -4.33 11.64 6.44
C GLU A 78 -5.76 11.19 6.78
N SER A 79 -6.62 12.10 7.27
CA SER A 79 -8.05 11.87 7.51
C SER A 79 -8.84 11.59 6.23
N ALA A 80 -8.61 12.37 5.16
CA ALA A 80 -9.25 12.14 3.86
C ALA A 80 -8.73 10.85 3.19
N ILE A 81 -7.42 10.59 3.23
CA ILE A 81 -6.80 9.35 2.73
C ILE A 81 -7.38 8.12 3.45
N ALA A 82 -7.53 8.18 4.78
CA ALA A 82 -8.11 7.10 5.57
C ALA A 82 -9.57 6.80 5.19
N ALA A 83 -10.37 7.82 4.85
CA ALA A 83 -11.76 7.64 4.42
C ALA A 83 -11.87 6.86 3.11
N TYR A 84 -11.07 7.19 2.08
CA TYR A 84 -11.02 6.42 0.83
C TYR A 84 -10.39 5.04 1.02
N ARG A 85 -9.26 4.93 1.74
CA ARG A 85 -8.59 3.63 1.99
C ARG A 85 -9.52 2.64 2.71
N ARG A 86 -10.44 3.13 3.54
CA ARG A 86 -11.50 2.31 4.16
C ARG A 86 -12.41 1.62 3.14
N ILE A 87 -12.76 2.29 2.04
CA ILE A 87 -13.63 1.76 0.98
C ILE A 87 -12.90 0.64 0.23
N VAL A 88 -11.62 0.87 -0.10
CA VAL A 88 -10.72 -0.13 -0.71
C VAL A 88 -10.64 -1.40 0.14
N LEU A 89 -10.57 -1.27 1.47
CA LEU A 89 -10.42 -2.41 2.40
C LEU A 89 -11.75 -3.14 2.71
N GLU A 90 -12.83 -2.41 3.02
CA GLU A 90 -14.12 -3.02 3.40
C GLU A 90 -15.00 -3.39 2.19
N ALA A 91 -14.85 -2.72 1.04
CA ALA A 91 -15.69 -2.90 -0.16
C ALA A 91 -14.89 -3.00 -1.49
N PRO A 92 -13.83 -3.83 -1.59
CA PRO A 92 -12.92 -3.86 -2.75
C PRO A 92 -13.58 -4.20 -4.09
N ILE A 93 -14.75 -4.86 -4.09
CA ILE A 93 -15.50 -5.23 -5.30
C ILE A 93 -16.56 -4.18 -5.73
N SER A 94 -16.67 -3.06 -5.01
CA SER A 94 -17.62 -1.99 -5.32
C SER A 94 -17.16 -1.11 -6.50
N THR A 95 -18.10 -0.48 -7.20
CA THR A 95 -17.78 0.48 -8.29
C THR A 95 -17.18 1.80 -7.80
N LYS A 96 -16.96 1.94 -6.48
CA LYS A 96 -16.29 3.06 -5.82
C LYS A 96 -14.85 2.71 -5.41
N ALA A 97 -14.45 1.44 -5.44
CA ALA A 97 -13.18 0.99 -4.88
C ALA A 97 -11.94 1.43 -5.69
N ASP A 98 -12.02 1.37 -7.02
CA ASP A 98 -10.90 1.76 -7.90
C ASP A 98 -10.68 3.27 -7.90
N GLY A 99 -11.76 4.06 -7.94
CA GLY A 99 -11.71 5.51 -7.73
C GLY A 99 -11.18 5.87 -6.34
N SER A 100 -11.59 5.15 -5.30
CA SER A 100 -11.04 5.37 -3.94
C SER A 100 -9.54 5.07 -3.86
N ALA A 101 -9.06 4.01 -4.53
CA ALA A 101 -7.64 3.70 -4.59
C ALA A 101 -6.84 4.78 -5.37
N PHE A 102 -7.46 5.42 -6.36
CA PHE A 102 -6.85 6.54 -7.08
C PHE A 102 -6.74 7.79 -6.20
N GLU A 103 -7.82 8.18 -5.51
CA GLU A 103 -7.82 9.34 -4.62
C GLU A 103 -6.89 9.16 -3.40
N VAL A 104 -6.71 7.93 -2.90
CA VAL A 104 -5.66 7.61 -1.92
C VAL A 104 -4.28 7.96 -2.45
N ALA A 105 -3.95 7.58 -3.68
CA ALA A 105 -2.65 7.86 -4.29
C ALA A 105 -2.46 9.36 -4.57
N GLU A 106 -3.46 10.03 -5.15
CA GLU A 106 -3.46 11.48 -5.44
C GLU A 106 -3.29 12.33 -4.18
N LEU A 107 -4.08 12.06 -3.13
CA LEU A 107 -3.98 12.82 -1.87
C LEU A 107 -2.66 12.56 -1.16
N THR A 108 -2.12 11.33 -1.23
CA THR A 108 -0.80 11.02 -0.68
C THR A 108 0.32 11.75 -1.46
N ALA A 109 0.22 11.83 -2.80
CA ALA A 109 1.18 12.58 -3.63
C ALA A 109 1.13 14.08 -3.33
N GLN A 110 -0.08 14.65 -3.23
CA GLN A 110 -0.28 16.06 -2.87
C GLN A 110 0.28 16.38 -1.47
N MET A 111 0.04 15.51 -0.49
CA MET A 111 0.62 15.62 0.85
C MET A 111 2.16 15.62 0.80
N GLY A 112 2.76 14.66 0.07
CA GLY A 112 4.21 14.59 -0.12
C GLY A 112 4.80 15.86 -0.74
N ARG A 113 4.20 16.37 -1.83
CA ARG A 113 4.62 17.62 -2.49
C ARG A 113 4.50 18.85 -1.59
N ARG A 114 3.43 18.93 -0.78
CA ARG A 114 3.14 20.03 0.13
C ARG A 114 4.08 20.07 1.34
N PHE A 115 4.45 18.92 1.89
CA PHE A 115 5.30 18.84 3.08
C PHE A 115 6.79 18.53 2.80
N LYS A 116 7.14 18.26 1.53
CA LYS A 116 8.48 17.77 1.11
C LYS A 116 8.84 16.46 1.84
N ASP A 117 7.88 15.54 1.83
CA ASP A 117 7.98 14.21 2.41
C ASP A 117 8.13 13.17 1.30
N ASP A 118 9.37 12.78 1.02
CA ASP A 118 9.71 11.80 -0.01
C ASP A 118 9.14 10.41 0.33
N ASN A 119 8.98 10.06 1.62
CA ASN A 119 8.35 8.79 2.02
C ASN A 119 6.85 8.79 1.67
N ALA A 120 6.18 9.94 1.74
CA ALA A 120 4.82 10.08 1.23
C ALA A 120 4.78 9.99 -0.31
N LEU A 121 5.76 10.55 -1.04
CA LEU A 121 5.86 10.41 -2.50
C LEU A 121 6.10 8.96 -2.94
N PHE A 122 7.03 8.23 -2.29
CA PHE A 122 7.21 6.78 -2.48
C PHE A 122 5.95 5.98 -2.12
N SER A 123 5.21 6.40 -1.08
CA SER A 123 3.93 5.78 -0.70
C SER A 123 2.84 6.02 -1.75
N ALA A 124 2.76 7.20 -2.35
CA ALA A 124 1.85 7.47 -3.46
C ALA A 124 2.18 6.59 -4.67
N VAL A 125 3.46 6.48 -5.06
CA VAL A 125 3.93 5.54 -6.10
C VAL A 125 3.51 4.09 -5.78
N ARG A 126 3.59 3.67 -4.52
CA ARG A 126 3.13 2.34 -4.06
C ARG A 126 1.62 2.17 -4.23
N GLU A 127 0.81 3.17 -3.89
CA GLU A 127 -0.66 3.13 -4.04
C GLU A 127 -1.09 3.16 -5.52
N TYR A 128 -0.41 3.92 -6.40
CA TYR A 128 -0.63 3.83 -7.85
C TYR A 128 -0.21 2.45 -8.41
N LYS A 129 0.90 1.86 -7.95
CA LYS A 129 1.33 0.50 -8.33
C LYS A 129 0.31 -0.55 -7.85
N PHE A 130 -0.25 -0.40 -6.65
CA PHE A 130 -1.35 -1.21 -6.12
C PHE A 130 -2.61 -1.08 -6.97
N LEU A 131 -3.07 0.14 -7.29
CA LEU A 131 -4.23 0.36 -8.17
C LEU A 131 -4.08 -0.37 -9.50
N ARG A 132 -2.91 -0.26 -10.12
CA ARG A 132 -2.65 -0.88 -11.43
C ARG A 132 -2.66 -2.41 -11.40
N ARG A 133 -2.42 -3.02 -10.24
CA ARG A 133 -2.38 -4.47 -10.03
C ARG A 133 -3.74 -5.03 -9.61
N GLU A 134 -4.37 -4.45 -8.59
CA GLU A 134 -5.65 -4.95 -8.04
C GLU A 134 -6.87 -4.53 -8.87
N TYR A 135 -6.79 -3.38 -9.56
CA TYR A 135 -7.89 -2.84 -10.39
C TYR A 135 -7.49 -2.75 -11.88
N PRO A 136 -7.14 -3.89 -12.54
CA PRO A 136 -6.63 -3.89 -13.90
C PRO A 136 -7.67 -3.45 -14.95
N THR A 137 -8.96 -3.40 -14.59
CA THR A 137 -10.07 -2.87 -15.40
C THR A 137 -10.34 -1.38 -15.18
N SER A 138 -9.69 -0.73 -14.20
CA SER A 138 -9.94 0.68 -13.89
C SER A 138 -9.51 1.62 -15.01
N LYS A 139 -10.34 2.65 -15.26
CA LYS A 139 -9.98 3.80 -16.10
C LYS A 139 -8.70 4.51 -15.64
N HIS A 140 -8.44 4.53 -14.33
CA HIS A 140 -7.29 5.20 -13.72
C HIS A 140 -5.96 4.44 -13.89
N ARG A 141 -5.96 3.18 -14.38
CA ARG A 141 -4.76 2.35 -14.55
C ARG A 141 -3.68 2.98 -15.45
N ILE A 142 -4.10 3.80 -16.42
CA ILE A 142 -3.20 4.48 -17.38
C ILE A 142 -2.70 5.81 -16.78
N GLU A 143 -3.60 6.56 -16.15
CA GLU A 143 -3.31 7.80 -15.42
C GLU A 143 -2.30 7.57 -14.28
N ALA A 144 -2.50 6.50 -13.51
CA ALA A 144 -1.58 6.02 -12.47
C ALA A 144 -0.16 5.72 -13.00
N LEU A 145 -0.01 5.26 -14.26
CA LEU A 145 1.33 5.04 -14.84
C LEU A 145 2.02 6.37 -15.19
N LEU A 146 1.27 7.35 -15.71
CA LEU A 146 1.78 8.71 -15.91
C LEU A 146 2.21 9.32 -14.56
N ALA A 147 1.36 9.21 -13.54
CA ALA A 147 1.64 9.74 -12.21
C ALA A 147 2.89 9.12 -11.57
N ILE A 148 3.10 7.80 -11.69
CA ILE A 148 4.33 7.12 -11.25
C ILE A 148 5.56 7.73 -11.93
N GLY A 149 5.56 7.86 -13.27
CA GLY A 149 6.70 8.40 -14.02
C GLY A 149 6.99 9.86 -13.68
N VAL A 150 5.94 10.67 -13.53
CA VAL A 150 6.03 12.07 -13.09
C VAL A 150 6.61 12.19 -11.68
N ILE A 151 6.16 11.36 -10.72
CA ILE A 151 6.64 11.42 -9.33
C ILE A 151 8.12 11.03 -9.23
N TYR A 152 8.53 9.93 -9.86
CA TYR A 152 9.94 9.54 -9.88
C TYR A 152 10.82 10.64 -10.50
N LYS A 153 10.43 11.16 -11.66
CA LYS A 153 11.23 12.13 -12.43
C LYS A 153 11.27 13.54 -11.81
N ASN A 154 10.11 14.09 -11.42
CA ASN A 154 9.95 15.49 -11.01
C ASN A 154 9.99 15.69 -9.49
N ASP A 155 9.44 14.76 -8.70
CA ASP A 155 9.31 14.93 -7.25
C ASP A 155 10.44 14.23 -6.47
N LEU A 156 10.85 13.01 -6.88
CA LEU A 156 11.87 12.19 -6.19
C LEU A 156 13.28 12.29 -6.80
N GLY A 157 13.42 12.83 -8.01
CA GLY A 157 14.72 12.96 -8.71
C GLY A 157 15.29 11.66 -9.30
N ASP A 158 14.56 10.54 -9.23
CA ASP A 158 14.90 9.29 -9.93
C ASP A 158 14.49 9.39 -11.40
N VAL A 159 15.32 10.10 -12.17
CA VAL A 159 15.12 10.28 -13.61
C VAL A 159 15.10 8.94 -14.37
N PRO A 160 15.96 7.93 -14.09
CA PRO A 160 15.90 6.64 -14.77
C PRO A 160 14.58 5.87 -14.61
N ASP A 161 14.08 5.67 -13.37
CA ASP A 161 12.83 4.93 -13.16
C ASP A 161 11.60 5.75 -13.63
N GLY A 162 11.70 7.09 -13.56
CA GLY A 162 10.74 8.02 -14.15
C GLY A 162 10.68 7.95 -15.68
N GLN A 163 11.84 7.94 -16.35
CA GLN A 163 11.95 7.76 -17.81
C GLN A 163 11.35 6.41 -18.23
N ALA A 164 11.75 5.31 -17.60
CA ALA A 164 11.26 3.97 -17.96
C ALA A 164 9.73 3.85 -17.85
N ALA A 165 9.11 4.48 -16.85
CA ALA A 165 7.66 4.51 -16.70
C ALA A 165 6.95 5.34 -17.79
N LEU A 166 7.52 6.48 -18.19
CA LEU A 166 6.99 7.33 -19.26
C LEU A 166 7.19 6.72 -20.65
N GLU A 167 8.36 6.13 -20.92
CA GLU A 167 8.66 5.42 -22.16
C GLU A 167 7.73 4.22 -22.36
N GLU A 168 7.47 3.43 -21.30
CA GLU A 168 6.52 2.32 -21.38
C GLU A 168 5.10 2.81 -21.68
N LEU A 169 4.72 3.97 -21.15
CA LEU A 169 3.43 4.57 -21.44
C LEU A 169 3.33 5.04 -22.90
N VAL A 170 4.38 5.67 -23.45
CA VAL A 170 4.45 6.05 -24.88
C VAL A 170 4.44 4.80 -25.78
N ARG A 171 5.13 3.72 -25.37
CA ARG A 171 5.17 2.44 -26.08
C ARG A 171 3.82 1.72 -26.10
N GLN A 172 3.09 1.72 -24.98
CA GLN A 172 1.76 1.10 -24.89
C GLN A 172 0.64 1.95 -25.52
N TYR A 173 0.68 3.28 -25.40
CA TYR A 173 -0.44 4.17 -25.76
C TYR A 173 -0.03 5.33 -26.71
N PRO A 174 0.67 5.06 -27.84
CA PRO A 174 1.37 6.07 -28.64
C PRO A 174 0.47 7.16 -29.24
N ASN A 175 -0.82 6.87 -29.48
CA ASN A 175 -1.77 7.80 -30.10
C ASN A 175 -2.82 8.33 -29.09
N SER A 176 -2.55 8.22 -27.79
CA SER A 176 -3.43 8.73 -26.72
C SER A 176 -2.98 10.10 -26.20
N GLN A 177 -3.91 10.86 -25.62
CA GLN A 177 -3.59 12.12 -24.94
C GLN A 177 -2.61 11.92 -23.75
N ILE A 178 -2.71 10.79 -23.05
CA ILE A 178 -1.78 10.45 -21.96
C ILE A 178 -0.37 10.12 -22.53
N GLY A 179 -0.30 9.49 -23.70
CA GLY A 179 0.94 9.29 -24.45
C GLY A 179 1.52 10.56 -25.06
N GLN A 180 0.71 11.60 -25.30
CA GLN A 180 1.20 12.95 -25.63
C GLN A 180 1.85 13.59 -24.39
N LYS A 181 1.15 13.62 -23.25
CA LYS A 181 1.71 14.08 -21.95
C LYS A 181 3.03 13.39 -21.59
N ALA A 182 3.14 12.07 -21.79
CA ALA A 182 4.39 11.37 -21.50
C ALA A 182 5.53 11.73 -22.46
N ARG A 183 5.27 12.06 -23.73
CA ARG A 183 6.28 12.63 -24.64
C ARG A 183 6.68 14.05 -24.25
N GLU A 184 5.72 14.87 -23.84
CA GLU A 184 5.98 16.21 -23.31
C GLU A 184 6.92 16.12 -22.09
N GLU A 185 6.58 15.29 -21.10
CA GLU A 185 7.40 15.03 -19.91
C GLU A 185 8.79 14.45 -20.24
N LEU A 186 8.93 13.61 -21.28
CA LEU A 186 10.24 13.10 -21.73
C LEU A 186 11.06 14.20 -22.46
N SER A 187 10.43 15.03 -23.30
CA SER A 187 11.11 16.10 -24.04
C SER A 187 11.75 17.15 -23.13
N LEU A 188 11.19 17.37 -21.93
CA LEU A 188 11.79 18.22 -20.88
C LEU A 188 13.13 17.70 -20.34
N LEU A 189 13.50 16.44 -20.61
CA LEU A 189 14.82 15.88 -20.25
C LEU A 189 15.87 16.04 -21.35
N GLU A 190 15.45 16.21 -22.61
CA GLU A 190 16.36 16.36 -23.76
C GLU A 190 16.95 17.79 -23.87
N ILE A 191 16.44 18.73 -23.08
CA ILE A 191 16.97 20.11 -23.00
C ILE A 191 18.16 20.12 -22.01
N PRO A 192 19.40 20.40 -22.45
CA PRO A 192 20.56 20.45 -21.56
C PRO A 192 20.56 21.74 -20.71
N GLY A 193 19.83 21.72 -19.60
CA GLY A 193 19.78 22.79 -18.60
C GLY A 193 21.14 22.98 -17.89
N PRO A 194 21.75 24.18 -17.91
CA PRO A 194 23.12 24.36 -17.47
C PRO A 194 23.25 24.71 -15.98
N GLU A 195 23.03 23.75 -15.06
CA GLU A 195 23.51 23.93 -13.68
C GLU A 195 23.84 22.63 -12.91
N ARG A 196 25.05 22.10 -13.18
CA ARG A 196 25.84 21.32 -12.20
C ARG A 196 27.29 21.81 -12.20
N ILE A 197 27.47 23.07 -11.80
CA ILE A 197 28.81 23.64 -11.57
C ILE A 197 29.45 22.88 -10.40
N ALA A 198 30.69 22.40 -10.61
CA ALA A 198 31.35 21.52 -9.66
C ALA A 198 32.04 22.29 -8.52
N THR A 199 31.87 21.81 -7.29
CA THR A 199 32.74 22.13 -6.14
C THR A 199 33.63 20.93 -5.81
N LYS A 200 34.66 20.72 -6.63
CA LYS A 200 35.71 19.71 -6.41
C LYS A 200 37.03 20.33 -5.95
N GLU A 201 36.95 21.12 -4.88
CA GLU A 201 38.09 21.54 -4.05
C GLU A 201 37.71 21.32 -2.57
N SER A 202 38.61 20.95 -1.66
CA SER A 202 40.08 20.86 -1.76
C SER A 202 40.62 19.53 -1.19
N ALA A 203 41.77 19.08 -1.69
CA ALA A 203 42.44 17.84 -1.28
C ALA A 203 43.96 18.04 -1.08
N THR A 204 44.36 18.91 -0.14
CA THR A 204 45.78 19.20 0.15
C THR A 204 46.10 19.41 1.64
N ALA A 205 46.38 18.32 2.35
CA ALA A 205 47.28 18.32 3.51
C ALA A 205 47.80 16.90 3.81
N LYS A 206 49.12 16.68 3.72
CA LYS A 206 49.73 15.36 3.94
C LYS A 206 50.62 15.35 5.19
N SER A 207 50.26 14.48 6.13
CA SER A 207 51.11 13.86 7.18
C SER A 207 51.99 14.76 8.06
N LYS A 208 51.65 14.84 9.36
CA LYS A 208 52.65 14.76 10.44
C LYS A 208 52.03 14.41 11.81
N GLU A 209 52.31 13.21 12.30
CA GLU A 209 52.48 13.00 13.75
C GLU A 209 53.85 13.62 14.17
N PRO A 210 54.00 14.04 15.44
CA PRO A 210 54.36 13.09 16.50
C PRO A 210 53.48 13.21 17.75
N GLY A 211 53.03 12.08 18.30
CA GLY A 211 52.20 12.06 19.51
C GLY A 211 52.96 12.32 20.82
N LYS A 212 52.24 12.81 21.84
CA LYS A 212 52.65 12.72 23.25
C LYS A 212 51.40 12.55 24.14
N LYS A 213 51.46 11.61 25.08
CA LYS A 213 50.35 11.33 26.02
C LYS A 213 50.15 12.49 27.01
N ALA A 214 48.90 12.91 27.19
CA ALA A 214 48.39 13.59 28.37
C ALA A 214 47.01 12.96 28.72
N LYS A 215 46.61 12.99 30.00
CA LYS A 215 45.45 12.25 30.52
C LYS A 215 44.57 13.13 31.41
N ALA A 216 43.41 13.51 30.91
CA ALA A 216 42.19 13.95 31.62
C ALA A 216 41.06 13.86 30.55
N GLU A 217 39.98 13.08 30.68
CA GLU A 217 38.92 12.96 31.72
C GLU A 217 37.71 13.87 31.44
N ALA A 218 36.52 13.25 31.41
CA ALA A 218 35.19 13.78 31.01
C ALA A 218 35.05 14.25 29.54
N SER A 219 33.89 14.14 28.89
CA SER A 219 32.59 13.53 29.27
C SER A 219 32.42 12.17 28.57
N ALA A 220 31.89 11.11 29.17
CA ALA A 220 30.68 10.94 29.99
C ALA A 220 29.37 10.98 29.17
N ASP A 221 28.67 9.85 29.21
CA ASP A 221 27.25 9.59 28.94
C ASP A 221 26.52 10.47 27.92
N ALA A 222 26.62 10.08 26.64
CA ALA A 222 25.45 10.11 25.78
C ALA A 222 24.43 9.09 26.35
N LYS A 223 23.33 9.58 26.93
CA LYS A 223 22.34 8.74 27.63
C LYS A 223 21.73 7.72 26.66
N ASP A 224 21.62 6.46 27.11
CA ASP A 224 20.98 5.35 26.38
C ASP A 224 19.42 5.45 26.36
N GLY A 225 18.89 6.68 26.35
CA GLY A 225 17.46 7.00 26.42
C GLY A 225 17.04 8.09 25.43
N ASP A 226 17.85 8.34 24.39
CA ASP A 226 17.57 9.24 23.26
C ASP A 226 18.02 8.64 21.92
N LEU A 227 18.28 7.32 21.89
CA LEU A 227 18.59 6.54 20.69
C LEU A 227 17.36 5.72 20.28
N VAL A 228 17.03 5.71 18.99
CA VAL A 228 15.97 4.86 18.43
C VAL A 228 16.30 3.38 18.68
N GLN A 229 15.49 2.66 19.45
CA GLN A 229 15.68 1.22 19.60
C GLN A 229 15.20 0.47 18.35
N VAL A 230 16.06 -0.40 17.82
CA VAL A 230 15.66 -1.43 16.84
C VAL A 230 14.98 -2.57 17.61
N THR A 231 13.68 -2.73 17.45
CA THR A 231 12.88 -3.66 18.28
C THR A 231 12.91 -5.09 17.71
N ALA A 232 12.85 -5.25 16.39
CA ALA A 232 12.97 -6.54 15.72
C ALA A 232 13.70 -6.43 14.36
N VAL A 233 14.20 -7.56 13.87
CA VAL A 233 14.60 -7.75 12.47
C VAL A 233 13.99 -9.06 11.99
N GLU A 234 13.07 -8.96 11.05
CA GLU A 234 12.36 -10.08 10.42
C GLU A 234 12.71 -10.14 8.92
N HIS A 235 12.47 -11.29 8.29
CA HIS A 235 12.58 -11.42 6.84
C HIS A 235 11.57 -12.43 6.30
N TRP A 236 11.21 -12.30 5.03
CA TRP A 236 10.47 -13.31 4.30
C TRP A 236 10.87 -13.36 2.83
N SER A 237 11.05 -14.58 2.33
CA SER A 237 11.38 -14.88 0.95
C SER A 237 10.12 -15.33 0.20
N THR A 238 9.99 -14.85 -1.03
CA THR A 238 9.00 -15.30 -2.02
C THR A 238 9.74 -15.68 -3.31
N PRO A 239 9.10 -16.31 -4.31
CA PRO A 239 9.78 -16.63 -5.57
C PRO A 239 10.33 -15.43 -6.34
N ASP A 240 9.74 -14.24 -6.16
CA ASP A 240 10.02 -13.04 -6.96
C ASP A 240 10.81 -11.96 -6.19
N TYR A 241 10.76 -11.98 -4.86
CA TYR A 241 11.45 -11.02 -3.98
C TYR A 241 11.66 -11.56 -2.56
N THR A 242 12.72 -11.05 -1.90
CA THR A 242 12.98 -11.21 -0.47
C THR A 242 12.80 -9.87 0.21
N ARG A 243 11.98 -9.81 1.27
CA ARG A 243 11.83 -8.61 2.10
C ARG A 243 12.48 -8.79 3.45
N VAL A 244 13.21 -7.78 3.89
CA VAL A 244 13.73 -7.60 5.24
C VAL A 244 12.98 -6.45 5.91
N VAL A 245 12.59 -6.64 7.16
CA VAL A 245 11.85 -5.65 7.94
C VAL A 245 12.59 -5.41 9.24
N VAL A 246 12.94 -4.15 9.48
CA VAL A 246 13.56 -3.68 10.72
C VAL A 246 12.51 -2.85 11.45
N ASP A 247 11.96 -3.38 12.53
CA ASP A 247 10.99 -2.66 13.37
C ASP A 247 11.73 -1.70 14.30
N LEU A 248 11.16 -0.51 14.48
CA LEU A 248 11.77 0.62 15.17
C LEU A 248 10.81 1.18 16.22
N GLU A 249 11.35 1.76 17.28
CA GLU A 249 10.58 2.46 18.31
C GLU A 249 10.02 3.82 17.83
N GLN A 250 10.81 4.52 17.02
CA GLN A 250 10.49 5.82 16.42
C GLN A 250 11.18 5.95 15.06
N ASP A 251 10.91 7.02 14.32
CA ASP A 251 11.45 7.22 12.97
C ASP A 251 12.96 7.41 12.98
N VAL A 252 13.63 6.97 11.90
CA VAL A 252 15.11 6.97 11.82
C VAL A 252 15.57 7.35 10.41
N GLU A 253 16.57 8.22 10.30
CA GLU A 253 17.30 8.38 9.04
C GLU A 253 18.17 7.15 8.79
N PHE A 254 18.33 6.74 7.53
CA PHE A 254 19.28 5.70 7.14
C PHE A 254 20.15 6.11 5.94
N GLU A 255 21.38 5.61 5.93
CA GLU A 255 22.29 5.65 4.78
C GLU A 255 22.34 4.25 4.17
N SER A 256 22.31 4.15 2.83
CA SER A 256 22.45 2.86 2.13
C SER A 256 23.54 2.90 1.08
N GLN A 257 24.28 1.79 0.94
CA GLN A 257 25.36 1.65 -0.04
C GLN A 257 25.59 0.18 -0.41
N ARG A 258 25.87 -0.06 -1.70
CA ARG A 258 26.34 -1.35 -2.22
C ARG A 258 27.88 -1.44 -2.18
N ILE A 259 28.38 -2.63 -1.92
CA ILE A 259 29.79 -3.03 -1.98
C ILE A 259 29.85 -4.32 -2.80
N ASP A 260 30.76 -4.38 -3.77
CA ASP A 260 30.95 -5.56 -4.62
C ASP A 260 32.03 -6.49 -4.02
N ASN A 261 32.07 -7.75 -4.48
CA ASN A 261 33.09 -8.76 -4.12
C ASN A 261 33.21 -9.10 -2.60
N PRO A 262 32.23 -9.84 -2.02
CA PRO A 262 30.97 -10.26 -2.62
C PRO A 262 29.90 -9.17 -2.52
N ASP A 263 28.90 -9.24 -3.38
CA ASP A 263 27.76 -8.33 -3.40
C ASP A 263 27.06 -8.22 -2.05
N ARG A 264 27.08 -7.00 -1.51
CA ARG A 264 26.51 -6.65 -0.21
C ARG A 264 25.90 -5.28 -0.27
N ILE A 265 24.68 -5.14 0.23
CA ILE A 265 24.05 -3.85 0.50
C ILE A 265 24.08 -3.65 2.01
N PHE A 266 24.53 -2.49 2.49
CA PHE A 266 24.43 -2.14 3.90
C PHE A 266 23.51 -0.94 4.13
N PHE A 267 22.86 -0.95 5.29
CA PHE A 267 21.95 0.08 5.77
C PHE A 267 22.41 0.53 7.16
N ASP A 268 22.90 1.76 7.27
CA ASP A 268 23.33 2.38 8.51
C ASP A 268 22.21 3.28 9.05
N LEU A 269 21.64 2.96 10.21
CA LEU A 269 20.60 3.80 10.84
C LEU A 269 21.26 4.87 11.70
N LYS A 270 20.83 6.14 11.61
CA LYS A 270 21.40 7.24 12.41
C LYS A 270 20.67 7.39 13.75
N ASN A 271 21.41 7.76 14.80
CA ASN A 271 20.88 7.96 16.15
C ASN A 271 20.10 6.75 16.72
N ALA A 272 20.55 5.53 16.43
CA ALA A 272 19.87 4.30 16.81
C ALA A 272 20.74 3.34 17.65
N SER A 273 20.09 2.41 18.34
CA SER A 273 20.72 1.37 19.18
C SER A 273 20.20 -0.01 18.80
N LEU A 274 21.09 -1.01 18.81
CA LEU A 274 20.71 -2.42 18.71
C LEU A 274 20.67 -3.05 20.10
N PRO A 275 19.52 -3.60 20.54
CA PRO A 275 19.46 -4.35 21.79
C PRO A 275 20.38 -5.57 21.73
N SER A 276 20.86 -6.01 22.90
CA SER A 276 21.78 -7.14 23.05
C SER A 276 21.29 -8.43 22.40
N ALA A 277 19.97 -8.60 22.22
CA ALA A 277 19.36 -9.75 21.55
C ALA A 277 19.45 -9.73 20.01
N LEU A 278 19.84 -8.60 19.39
CA LEU A 278 20.03 -8.46 17.94
C LEU A 278 21.50 -8.17 17.56
N LYS A 279 22.28 -7.61 18.48
CA LYS A 279 23.68 -7.21 18.27
C LYS A 279 24.58 -8.41 17.92
N GLY A 280 24.99 -8.51 16.66
CA GLY A 280 25.83 -9.59 16.14
C GLY A 280 25.06 -10.77 15.57
N LYS A 281 23.72 -10.72 15.50
CA LYS A 281 22.94 -11.78 14.83
C LYS A 281 23.27 -11.85 13.34
N SER A 282 23.18 -13.05 12.81
CA SER A 282 23.14 -13.33 11.38
C SER A 282 22.02 -14.32 11.10
N PHE A 283 21.39 -14.17 9.96
CA PHE A 283 20.36 -15.06 9.43
C PHE A 283 20.88 -15.61 8.10
N ASP A 284 21.03 -16.92 8.02
CA ASP A 284 21.21 -17.64 6.77
C ASP A 284 19.84 -17.70 6.08
N VAL A 285 19.77 -17.29 4.81
CA VAL A 285 18.53 -17.18 4.03
C VAL A 285 18.62 -18.06 2.79
N ASP A 286 19.71 -17.91 2.02
CA ASP A 286 20.09 -18.70 0.84
C ASP A 286 18.93 -19.00 -0.14
N ASP A 287 18.06 -18.01 -0.36
CA ASP A 287 16.86 -18.12 -1.21
C ASP A 287 17.11 -17.91 -2.72
N GLY A 288 18.34 -17.52 -3.07
CA GLY A 288 18.78 -17.18 -4.42
C GLY A 288 19.04 -15.69 -4.63
N LEU A 289 18.25 -14.81 -4.01
CA LEU A 289 18.39 -13.34 -4.06
C LEU A 289 19.24 -12.85 -2.89
N VAL A 290 18.97 -13.37 -1.69
CA VAL A 290 19.63 -13.06 -0.43
C VAL A 290 20.25 -14.34 0.11
N LYS A 291 21.57 -14.29 0.35
CA LYS A 291 22.34 -15.37 0.99
C LYS A 291 22.26 -15.24 2.50
N LYS A 292 22.55 -14.03 3.01
CA LYS A 292 22.72 -13.77 4.44
C LYS A 292 22.34 -12.36 4.84
N ILE A 293 21.63 -12.22 5.95
CA ILE A 293 21.38 -10.93 6.60
C ILE A 293 22.23 -10.90 7.89
N ARG A 294 22.97 -9.81 8.14
CA ARG A 294 23.75 -9.60 9.37
C ARG A 294 23.34 -8.30 10.04
N VAL A 295 23.29 -8.29 11.36
CA VAL A 295 22.84 -7.14 12.17
C VAL A 295 23.89 -6.84 13.24
N ALA A 296 24.55 -5.69 13.17
CA ALA A 296 25.67 -5.36 14.06
C ALA A 296 25.72 -3.87 14.40
N GLN A 297 26.22 -3.53 15.59
CA GLN A 297 26.52 -2.14 15.93
C GLN A 297 27.81 -1.73 15.20
N PHE A 298 27.74 -0.85 14.21
CA PHE A 298 28.92 -0.40 13.45
C PHE A 298 29.69 0.68 14.22
N GLN A 299 28.97 1.67 14.76
CA GLN A 299 29.49 2.69 15.68
C GLN A 299 28.45 2.97 16.79
N PRO A 300 28.81 3.58 17.93
CA PRO A 300 27.83 4.08 18.90
C PRO A 300 26.82 4.99 18.20
N GLY A 301 25.52 4.80 18.44
CA GLY A 301 24.45 5.53 17.75
C GLY A 301 24.25 5.20 16.26
N LYS A 302 25.05 4.30 15.66
CA LYS A 302 24.92 3.86 14.26
C LYS A 302 25.00 2.34 14.08
N PRO A 303 23.88 1.60 14.20
CA PRO A 303 23.80 0.20 13.84
C PRO A 303 23.75 0.02 12.32
N ARG A 304 24.23 -1.14 11.87
CA ARG A 304 24.33 -1.55 10.47
C ARG A 304 23.61 -2.88 10.25
N ILE A 305 22.69 -2.89 9.29
CA ILE A 305 22.17 -4.11 8.67
C ILE A 305 23.00 -4.34 7.40
N VAL A 306 23.44 -5.57 7.15
CA VAL A 306 24.15 -5.97 5.92
C VAL A 306 23.41 -7.13 5.28
N ILE A 307 23.02 -6.99 4.02
CA ILE A 307 22.38 -8.02 3.22
C ILE A 307 23.40 -8.48 2.17
N GLU A 308 23.82 -9.74 2.21
CA GLU A 308 24.67 -10.38 1.20
C GLU A 308 23.77 -10.97 0.12
N THR A 309 23.90 -10.50 -1.12
CA THR A 309 22.94 -10.79 -2.22
C THR A 309 23.56 -11.61 -3.34
N SER A 310 22.78 -11.95 -4.37
CA SER A 310 23.29 -12.22 -5.71
C SER A 310 23.80 -10.92 -6.38
N ALA A 311 24.48 -11.05 -7.52
CA ALA A 311 25.06 -9.90 -8.25
C ALA A 311 24.01 -9.17 -9.12
N ASP A 312 23.02 -9.90 -9.59
CA ASP A 312 21.83 -9.48 -10.35
C ASP A 312 20.66 -9.01 -9.47
N ALA A 313 20.88 -8.91 -8.15
CA ALA A 313 19.89 -8.39 -7.23
C ALA A 313 19.82 -6.85 -7.27
N THR A 314 18.61 -6.32 -7.42
CA THR A 314 18.26 -4.92 -7.18
C THR A 314 17.47 -4.77 -5.88
N TYR A 315 17.38 -3.56 -5.32
CA TYR A 315 16.70 -3.34 -4.04
C TYR A 315 15.92 -2.02 -3.99
N ASN A 316 14.95 -1.96 -3.07
CA ASN A 316 14.22 -0.75 -2.70
C ASN A 316 14.15 -0.69 -1.17
N ALA A 317 14.34 0.48 -0.57
CA ALA A 317 14.26 0.67 0.88
C ALA A 317 13.39 1.88 1.22
N SER A 318 12.48 1.71 2.19
CA SER A 318 11.52 2.76 2.57
C SER A 318 11.12 2.67 4.04
N LEU A 319 10.85 3.83 4.65
CA LEU A 319 10.30 3.90 6.00
C LEU A 319 8.77 3.84 5.92
N LEU A 320 8.17 3.02 6.78
CA LEU A 320 6.73 3.01 7.06
C LEU A 320 6.51 3.63 8.44
N LEU A 321 5.51 4.50 8.53
CA LEU A 321 5.03 5.08 9.77
C LEU A 321 3.89 4.22 10.33
N ASN A 322 3.76 4.19 11.67
CA ASN A 322 2.64 3.58 12.40
C ASN A 322 2.41 2.06 12.17
N PRO A 323 3.22 1.17 12.79
CA PRO A 323 4.40 1.46 13.60
C PRO A 323 5.62 1.80 12.72
N PRO A 324 6.63 2.50 13.26
CA PRO A 324 7.88 2.77 12.56
C PRO A 324 8.61 1.48 12.11
N ARG A 325 8.88 1.35 10.81
CA ARG A 325 9.63 0.22 10.23
C ARG A 325 10.48 0.67 9.06
N LEU A 326 11.72 0.20 8.96
CA LEU A 326 12.47 0.21 7.70
C LEU A 326 12.18 -1.10 6.95
N ILE A 327 11.55 -0.97 5.77
CA ILE A 327 11.25 -2.06 4.85
C ILE A 327 12.27 -2.05 3.73
N ILE A 328 12.94 -3.18 3.50
CA ILE A 328 13.92 -3.37 2.43
C ILE A 328 13.45 -4.55 1.56
N ASP A 329 13.12 -4.29 0.30
CA ASP A 329 12.81 -5.28 -0.72
C ASP A 329 14.06 -5.57 -1.57
N VAL A 330 14.34 -6.85 -1.86
CA VAL A 330 15.42 -7.32 -2.73
C VAL A 330 14.83 -8.23 -3.81
N HIS A 331 15.06 -7.91 -5.08
CA HIS A 331 14.44 -8.53 -6.26
C HIS A 331 15.55 -8.99 -7.22
N SER A 332 15.28 -9.96 -8.12
CA SER A 332 16.13 -10.16 -9.30
C SER A 332 15.68 -9.27 -10.46
N ASP A 333 16.63 -8.82 -11.28
CA ASP A 333 16.32 -8.07 -12.51
C ASP A 333 15.48 -8.90 -13.51
N ASP A 334 15.56 -10.23 -13.46
CA ASP A 334 14.89 -11.15 -14.38
C ASP A 334 13.34 -11.15 -14.24
N VAL A 335 12.78 -10.61 -13.14
CA VAL A 335 11.33 -10.42 -13.00
C VAL A 335 10.79 -9.46 -14.07
N ARG A 336 11.62 -8.54 -14.62
CA ARG A 336 11.28 -7.72 -15.79
C ARG A 336 11.13 -8.53 -17.08
N ALA A 337 11.67 -9.75 -17.17
CA ALA A 337 11.61 -10.60 -18.37
C ALA A 337 10.36 -11.51 -18.40
N ILE A 338 9.80 -11.88 -17.25
CA ILE A 338 8.64 -12.79 -17.16
C ILE A 338 7.39 -12.12 -17.79
N ASP A 339 7.17 -10.84 -17.50
CA ASP A 339 6.12 -10.01 -18.11
C ASP A 339 6.33 -9.80 -19.63
N ALA A 340 7.57 -9.85 -20.11
CA ALA A 340 7.88 -9.73 -21.53
C ALA A 340 7.56 -11.03 -22.31
N SER A 341 7.95 -12.18 -21.76
CA SER A 341 7.83 -13.48 -22.45
C SER A 341 6.38 -13.93 -22.68
N ARG A 342 5.45 -13.55 -21.78
CA ARG A 342 4.02 -13.87 -21.92
C ARG A 342 3.34 -13.24 -23.16
N LYS A 343 4.02 -12.35 -23.87
CA LYS A 343 3.48 -11.56 -24.99
C LYS A 343 3.61 -12.24 -26.38
N GLN A 344 4.20 -13.44 -26.47
CA GLN A 344 4.72 -13.96 -27.75
C GLN A 344 4.26 -15.38 -28.18
N THR A 345 3.06 -15.85 -27.78
CA THR A 345 2.47 -17.09 -28.35
C THR A 345 1.00 -16.96 -28.73
N MET A 346 0.73 -16.44 -29.93
CA MET A 346 -0.50 -16.71 -30.70
C MET A 346 -0.16 -16.71 -32.21
N PRO A 347 -0.48 -17.75 -32.98
CA PRO A 347 -0.17 -17.81 -34.40
C PRO A 347 -1.22 -17.05 -35.24
N THR A 348 -0.80 -15.98 -35.91
CA THR A 348 -1.64 -15.25 -36.86
C THR A 348 -1.82 -16.07 -38.15
N ASN A 349 -3.05 -16.50 -38.44
CA ASN A 349 -3.41 -17.01 -39.76
C ASN A 349 -4.42 -16.04 -40.42
N SER A 350 -4.07 -15.50 -41.58
CA SER A 350 -4.90 -14.51 -42.29
C SER A 350 -4.66 -14.55 -43.79
N ALA A 351 -5.68 -14.96 -44.53
CA ALA A 351 -5.83 -14.81 -45.98
C ALA A 351 -7.26 -14.29 -46.21
N LYS A 352 -7.40 -12.99 -46.46
CA LYS A 352 -7.43 -12.32 -47.78
C LYS A 352 -8.75 -12.58 -48.53
N MET A 353 -9.39 -11.49 -48.96
CA MET A 353 -10.75 -11.45 -49.49
C MET A 353 -10.82 -10.59 -50.76
N GLU A 354 -11.25 -11.18 -51.90
CA GLU A 354 -11.52 -10.59 -53.22
C GLU A 354 -12.43 -11.61 -53.99
N ALA A 355 -13.39 -11.28 -54.87
CA ALA A 355 -14.09 -10.01 -55.15
C ALA A 355 -15.36 -10.23 -56.04
N VAL A 356 -16.33 -9.29 -55.98
CA VAL A 356 -17.41 -8.88 -56.94
C VAL A 356 -18.44 -9.85 -57.61
N ALA A 357 -19.72 -9.43 -57.56
CA ALA A 357 -20.68 -9.18 -58.68
C ALA A 357 -21.96 -10.03 -58.92
N ALA A 358 -22.99 -9.33 -59.45
CA ALA A 358 -24.13 -9.75 -60.31
C ALA A 358 -25.43 -10.37 -59.72
N ASP A 359 -26.32 -9.47 -59.30
CA ASP A 359 -27.80 -9.42 -59.42
C ASP A 359 -28.57 -10.40 -60.35
N SER A 360 -29.70 -10.96 -59.87
CA SER A 360 -31.02 -10.99 -60.59
C SER A 360 -32.22 -11.58 -59.78
N ASN A 361 -32.97 -10.68 -59.14
CA ASN A 361 -34.40 -10.69 -58.71
C ASN A 361 -35.34 -11.92 -58.95
N ALA A 362 -36.15 -12.29 -57.92
CA ALA A 362 -37.38 -13.09 -58.06
C ALA A 362 -38.51 -12.83 -57.00
N ILE A 363 -39.03 -11.58 -56.93
CA ILE A 363 -40.45 -11.16 -56.70
C ILE A 363 -41.43 -11.93 -55.74
N LYS A 364 -42.25 -11.13 -55.01
CA LYS A 364 -43.53 -11.40 -54.27
C LYS A 364 -43.43 -12.00 -52.83
N MET A 365 -44.26 -11.56 -51.85
CA MET A 365 -45.26 -10.48 -51.82
C MET A 365 -45.48 -9.91 -50.39
N THR A 366 -45.82 -8.62 -50.31
CA THR A 366 -46.16 -7.82 -49.10
C THR A 366 -47.72 -7.65 -49.01
N PRO A 367 -48.41 -6.76 -48.22
CA PRO A 367 -47.91 -5.61 -47.44
C PRO A 367 -48.64 -5.14 -46.14
N ALA A 368 -48.06 -4.09 -45.54
CA ALA A 368 -48.69 -2.89 -44.94
C ALA A 368 -49.65 -2.94 -43.73
N ALA A 369 -49.30 -2.11 -42.74
CA ALA A 369 -50.08 -0.89 -42.44
C ALA A 369 -49.13 0.26 -42.02
N GLU A 370 -49.45 1.50 -42.38
CA GLU A 370 -48.63 2.70 -42.14
C GLU A 370 -49.56 3.92 -41.99
N LYS A 371 -49.24 4.87 -41.10
CA LYS A 371 -49.36 6.32 -41.41
C LYS A 371 -48.65 7.27 -40.44
N THR A 372 -48.07 8.31 -41.04
CA THR A 372 -47.42 9.48 -40.43
C THR A 372 -48.32 10.71 -40.46
N VAL A 373 -48.09 11.70 -39.58
CA VAL A 373 -48.37 13.14 -39.84
C VAL A 373 -47.30 14.02 -39.17
N THR A 374 -47.08 15.20 -39.75
CA THR A 374 -45.93 16.11 -39.65
C THR A 374 -45.95 17.12 -38.47
N ALA A 375 -44.80 17.75 -38.24
CA ALA A 375 -44.46 18.77 -37.22
C ALA A 375 -45.23 20.11 -37.24
N ALA A 376 -45.10 20.89 -36.14
CA ALA A 376 -44.57 22.28 -36.08
C ALA A 376 -45.25 23.26 -35.07
N SER A 377 -44.40 23.92 -34.26
CA SER A 377 -44.47 25.32 -33.76
C SER A 377 -45.73 25.93 -33.09
N GLY A 378 -45.58 26.29 -31.80
CA GLY A 378 -45.88 27.66 -31.32
C GLY A 378 -47.10 27.91 -30.40
N GLY A 379 -46.89 28.70 -29.33
CA GLY A 379 -47.94 29.54 -28.71
C GLY A 379 -48.47 29.17 -27.31
N LEU A 380 -48.14 30.00 -26.30
CA LEU A 380 -48.98 30.28 -25.10
C LEU A 380 -50.02 31.39 -25.47
N PRO A 381 -51.10 31.72 -24.68
CA PRO A 381 -51.14 31.76 -23.20
C PRO A 381 -52.53 31.63 -22.46
N LYS A 382 -52.51 31.93 -21.13
CA LYS A 382 -53.59 32.46 -20.23
C LYS A 382 -54.65 31.55 -19.55
N LYS A 383 -54.31 31.11 -18.32
CA LYS A 383 -54.81 31.57 -16.99
C LYS A 383 -56.34 31.72 -16.69
N VAL A 384 -56.83 30.88 -15.75
CA VAL A 384 -57.90 31.07 -14.71
C VAL A 384 -57.57 30.06 -13.57
N VAL A 385 -57.64 30.27 -12.24
CA VAL A 385 -57.89 31.39 -11.28
C VAL A 385 -59.32 31.66 -10.78
N VAL A 386 -59.71 30.91 -9.74
CA VAL A 386 -60.44 31.27 -8.47
C VAL A 386 -59.92 30.23 -7.43
N GLU A 387 -59.22 30.59 -6.35
CA GLU A 387 -59.72 30.88 -4.97
C GLU A 387 -60.68 29.79 -4.42
N ALA A 388 -60.47 29.09 -3.29
CA ALA A 388 -59.89 29.34 -1.95
C ALA A 388 -60.93 29.69 -0.89
N ASP A 389 -60.91 28.95 0.23
CA ASP A 389 -61.46 29.33 1.54
C ASP A 389 -60.82 28.46 2.63
N GLU A 390 -60.87 28.91 3.89
CA GLU A 390 -60.20 28.31 5.06
C GLU A 390 -61.19 27.56 5.97
N ASP A 391 -60.72 26.56 6.72
CA ASP A 391 -61.21 26.27 8.08
C ASP A 391 -60.25 25.28 8.80
N ASP A 392 -60.05 25.49 10.11
CA ASP A 392 -59.24 24.67 11.04
C ASP A 392 -60.11 24.36 12.28
N PRO A 393 -60.01 23.16 12.88
CA PRO A 393 -59.42 23.18 14.22
C PRO A 393 -58.55 21.96 14.59
N ALA A 394 -57.51 22.24 15.37
CA ALA A 394 -56.58 21.28 15.95
C ALA A 394 -57.15 20.30 16.99
N THR A 395 -56.40 19.21 17.21
CA THR A 395 -56.21 18.58 18.53
C THR A 395 -54.80 17.99 18.64
N ASP A 396 -54.36 17.75 19.87
CA ASP A 396 -52.95 17.55 20.28
C ASP A 396 -52.61 16.07 20.54
N ASP A 397 -51.32 15.68 20.41
CA ASP A 397 -50.50 15.10 21.50
C ASP A 397 -49.11 14.56 21.04
N SER A 398 -48.05 15.15 21.62
CA SER A 398 -46.82 14.53 22.18
C SER A 398 -46.11 13.33 21.51
N ASP A 399 -44.88 13.54 20.97
CA ASP A 399 -43.61 13.19 21.68
C ASP A 399 -42.31 13.66 20.91
N PRO A 400 -41.20 14.07 21.58
CA PRO A 400 -39.97 14.58 20.95
C PRO A 400 -38.76 13.59 20.94
N PRO A 401 -37.69 13.86 20.15
CA PRO A 401 -36.57 12.92 19.94
C PRO A 401 -35.43 12.97 21.00
N PRO A 402 -34.63 11.90 21.16
CA PRO A 402 -33.58 11.81 22.18
C PRO A 402 -32.28 12.53 21.80
N THR A 403 -31.75 13.31 22.74
CA THR A 403 -30.41 13.95 22.68
C THR A 403 -29.38 13.24 23.59
N LYS A 404 -28.11 13.67 23.53
CA LYS A 404 -26.95 12.94 24.07
C LYS A 404 -26.48 13.40 25.47
N ALA A 405 -25.69 12.50 26.08
CA ALA A 405 -24.47 12.75 26.85
C ALA A 405 -24.56 13.03 28.37
N SER A 406 -23.93 12.13 29.14
CA SER A 406 -23.25 12.32 30.44
C SER A 406 -22.69 10.97 30.92
N PRO A 407 -21.79 10.89 31.94
CA PRO A 407 -21.03 11.96 32.58
C PRO A 407 -19.50 11.75 32.54
N SER A 408 -18.73 12.82 32.80
CA SER A 408 -17.37 12.72 33.34
C SER A 408 -17.40 12.96 34.85
N ASN A 409 -16.63 12.19 35.63
CA ASN A 409 -16.74 12.19 37.09
C ASN A 409 -15.78 13.20 37.77
N GLN A 410 -16.13 13.62 38.98
CA GLN A 410 -15.37 14.57 39.80
C GLN A 410 -14.11 13.95 40.42
N PHE A 411 -13.02 14.73 40.50
CA PHE A 411 -12.08 14.72 41.62
C PHE A 411 -11.23 16.00 41.58
N ASP A 412 -11.39 16.90 42.57
CA ASP A 412 -10.26 17.61 43.17
C ASP A 412 -10.63 18.10 44.60
N THR A 413 -9.72 18.83 45.23
CA THR A 413 -9.42 18.70 46.67
C THR A 413 -9.88 19.86 47.56
N ARG A 414 -9.78 19.66 48.88
CA ARG A 414 -10.22 20.60 49.91
C ARG A 414 -9.24 21.75 50.09
N SER A 415 -9.74 22.99 50.03
CA SER A 415 -9.01 24.18 50.46
C SER A 415 -8.70 24.18 51.96
N ALA A 416 -7.57 24.78 52.33
CA ALA A 416 -7.22 25.11 53.71
C ALA A 416 -6.37 26.40 53.76
N THR A 417 -6.41 27.13 54.88
CA THR A 417 -5.64 28.37 55.19
C THR A 417 -5.96 29.61 54.33
N HIS A 418 -5.77 30.85 54.82
CA HIS A 418 -5.92 31.36 56.20
C HIS A 418 -6.25 32.87 56.17
N LEU A 419 -6.87 33.29 57.27
CA LEU A 419 -7.34 34.60 57.71
C LEU A 419 -6.32 35.77 57.63
N GLU A 420 -6.87 37.00 57.56
CA GLU A 420 -6.21 38.33 57.78
C GLU A 420 -5.08 38.73 56.79
N ARG A 421 -4.93 40.02 56.42
CA ARG A 421 -5.59 41.25 56.90
C ARG A 421 -5.75 42.30 55.79
#